data_AF-A0A1Q9DNM1-F1
#
_entry.id   AF-A0A1Q9DNM1-F1
#
_cell.length_a   1.000
_cell.length_b   1.000
_cell.length_c   1.000
_cell.angle_alpha   90.00
_cell.angle_beta   90.00
_cell.angle_gamma   90.00
#
_symmetry.space_group_name_H-M   'P 1'
#
loop_
_entity.id
_entity.type
_entity.pdbx_description
1 polymer ?
#
loop_
_entity_poly.entity_id
_entity_poly.type
_entity_poly.pdbx_seq_one_letter_code
_entity_poly.pdbx_strand_id
1 'polypeptide(L)'
;MQFRLTCQRTFIHAESPEDEDVSTCQRRTQSAPPEDRSTERSTYVSALASRADQLHFWLRKRKQGDKEKEKEEKDFESEAQNSGDASTRADSSTSHGSQSWSLRSPSASESQSEPETFLAEFSLGSLGHPEVCHRPCVNFAKGFCAAGSSCDYCHLSHVETPLVTANKELRVILQQATEFDLLSVAVKHAWTRAADKGFLEKAKEAKVLTLLEERLQRLLEKTETSLSPKHQGKLDRFMAKMPFSGLMGLALRKSQDGSHTAMVKAAVDSLRSNLSQ
;
A
#
# COMPACT_ATOMS: atom_id res chain seq x y z
N MET A 1 -23.39 24.22 -32.39
CA MET A 1 -22.13 25.00 -32.31
C MET A 1 -21.00 24.05 -31.91
N GLN A 2 -20.09 23.73 -32.83
CA GLN A 2 -18.97 22.80 -32.59
C GLN A 2 -17.75 23.60 -32.13
N PHE A 3 -17.29 23.37 -30.90
CA PHE A 3 -16.03 23.94 -30.41
C PHE A 3 -14.88 22.99 -30.73
N ARG A 4 -14.00 23.39 -31.65
CA ARG A 4 -12.70 22.76 -31.88
C ARG A 4 -11.68 23.38 -30.93
N LEU A 5 -11.24 22.60 -29.94
CA LEU A 5 -10.09 22.96 -29.10
C LEU A 5 -8.81 22.68 -29.89
N THR A 6 -8.11 23.73 -30.31
CA THR A 6 -6.76 23.63 -30.88
C THR A 6 -5.75 23.72 -29.73
N CYS A 7 -5.05 22.63 -29.47
CA CYS A 7 -3.96 22.60 -28.49
C CYS A 7 -2.71 23.16 -29.18
N GLN A 8 -2.40 24.43 -28.93
CA GLN A 8 -1.14 25.02 -29.36
C GLN A 8 -0.02 24.59 -28.41
N ARG A 9 0.94 23.85 -28.95
CA ARG A 9 2.11 23.33 -28.25
C ARG A 9 3.20 24.41 -28.32
N THR A 10 3.38 25.18 -27.26
CA THR A 10 4.50 26.11 -27.14
C THR A 10 5.77 25.34 -26.80
N PHE A 11 6.80 25.47 -27.64
CA PHE A 11 8.15 24.97 -27.37
C PHE A 11 8.86 25.99 -26.48
N ILE A 12 9.38 25.54 -25.34
CA ILE A 12 10.25 26.34 -24.48
C ILE A 12 11.67 26.20 -25.05
N HIS A 13 12.23 27.32 -25.53
CA HIS A 13 13.65 27.42 -25.81
C HIS A 13 14.39 27.62 -24.48
N ALA A 14 15.18 26.61 -24.09
CA ALA A 14 16.13 26.75 -22.98
C ALA A 14 17.42 27.34 -23.56
N GLU A 15 17.71 28.59 -23.20
CA GLU A 15 19.01 29.22 -23.45
C GLU A 15 20.03 28.59 -22.49
N SER A 16 21.15 28.12 -23.05
CA SER A 16 22.26 27.55 -22.28
C SER A 16 23.08 28.67 -21.67
N PRO A 17 23.32 28.68 -20.34
CA PRO A 17 24.25 29.61 -19.74
C PRO A 17 25.68 29.22 -20.12
N GLU A 18 26.38 30.16 -20.73
CA GLU A 18 27.80 30.10 -21.08
C GLU A 18 28.65 30.25 -19.81
N ASP A 19 29.57 29.30 -19.64
CA ASP A 19 30.88 29.37 -19.00
C ASP A 19 31.10 30.36 -17.83
N GLU A 20 30.91 29.87 -16.61
CA GLU A 20 31.48 30.46 -15.39
C GLU A 20 32.53 29.51 -14.78
N ASP A 21 33.68 30.09 -14.46
CA ASP A 21 34.95 29.46 -14.16
C ASP A 21 34.93 28.39 -13.05
N VAL A 22 35.37 27.19 -13.44
CA VAL A 22 35.70 26.07 -12.54
C VAL A 22 37.07 26.34 -11.91
N SER A 23 37.10 27.11 -10.82
CA SER A 23 38.27 27.12 -9.94
C SER A 23 37.86 27.40 -8.49
N THR A 24 38.37 26.56 -7.58
CA THR A 24 38.24 26.61 -6.11
C THR A 24 36.98 26.01 -5.48
N CYS A 25 37.01 24.69 -5.20
CA CYS A 25 36.65 24.19 -3.85
C CYS A 25 37.07 22.72 -3.63
N GLN A 26 38.37 22.43 -3.62
CA GLN A 26 38.88 21.19 -3.02
C GLN A 26 39.11 21.40 -1.51
N ARG A 27 38.03 21.41 -0.72
CA ARG A 27 38.13 21.10 0.73
C ARG A 27 37.53 19.73 0.96
N ARG A 28 38.43 18.73 0.94
CA ARG A 28 38.17 17.37 1.41
C ARG A 28 37.76 17.41 2.88
N THR A 29 36.47 17.25 3.17
CA THR A 29 36.01 16.84 4.49
C THR A 29 36.40 15.39 4.70
N GLN A 30 37.46 15.15 5.46
CA GLN A 30 37.77 13.84 6.03
C GLN A 30 36.80 13.59 7.19
N SER A 31 35.56 13.22 6.88
CA SER A 31 34.66 12.64 7.87
C SER A 31 34.99 11.16 7.96
N ALA A 32 35.58 10.75 9.09
CA ALA A 32 35.79 9.34 9.39
C ALA A 32 34.43 8.60 9.31
N PRO A 33 34.34 7.45 8.63
CA PRO A 33 33.12 6.66 8.60
C PRO A 33 32.80 6.21 10.03
N PRO A 34 31.53 6.28 10.47
CA PRO A 34 31.14 5.75 11.77
C PRO A 34 31.44 4.25 11.79
N GLU A 35 32.42 3.84 12.58
CA GLU A 35 32.68 2.44 12.87
C GLU A 35 31.48 1.89 13.65
N ASP A 36 31.06 0.68 13.28
CA ASP A 36 30.16 -0.19 14.06
C ASP A 36 28.63 -0.09 13.84
N ARG A 37 28.17 0.15 12.60
CA ARG A 37 26.76 -0.15 12.19
C ARG A 37 26.59 -1.49 11.43
N SER A 38 27.68 -2.21 11.17
CA SER A 38 27.63 -3.45 10.38
C SER A 38 27.12 -4.65 11.19
N THR A 39 27.38 -4.67 12.49
CA THR A 39 27.03 -5.77 13.40
C THR A 39 25.51 -5.85 13.63
N GLU A 40 24.85 -4.72 13.92
CA GLU A 40 23.39 -4.67 14.10
C GLU A 40 22.60 -5.01 12.82
N ARG A 41 23.09 -4.56 11.66
CA ARG A 41 22.46 -4.90 10.37
C ARG A 41 22.60 -6.38 10.06
N SER A 42 23.74 -6.99 10.41
CA SER A 42 23.99 -8.41 10.18
C SER A 42 23.10 -9.30 11.06
N THR A 43 22.95 -8.99 12.35
CA THR A 43 22.07 -9.76 13.24
C THR A 43 20.62 -9.67 12.81
N TYR A 44 20.17 -8.48 12.39
CA TYR A 44 18.81 -8.27 11.91
C TYR A 44 18.51 -9.05 10.62
N VAL A 45 19.41 -9.00 9.63
CA VAL A 45 19.28 -9.76 8.38
C VAL A 45 19.28 -11.28 8.65
N SER A 46 20.12 -11.75 9.57
CA SER A 46 20.15 -13.16 9.97
C SER A 46 18.87 -13.60 10.69
N ALA A 47 18.28 -12.75 11.53
CA ALA A 47 17.02 -13.04 12.22
C ALA A 47 15.84 -13.11 11.24
N LEU A 48 15.78 -12.20 10.26
CA LEU A 48 14.79 -12.25 9.17
C LEU A 48 14.95 -13.50 8.31
N ALA A 49 16.17 -13.88 7.95
CA ALA A 49 16.44 -15.10 7.19
C ALA A 49 15.94 -16.34 7.94
N SER A 50 16.27 -16.45 9.24
CA SER A 50 15.79 -17.56 10.08
C SER A 50 14.26 -17.62 10.17
N ARG A 51 13.58 -16.48 10.29
CA ARG A 51 12.12 -16.43 10.35
C ARG A 51 11.46 -16.76 9.00
N ALA A 52 12.07 -16.36 7.89
CA ALA A 52 11.65 -16.75 6.55
C ALA A 52 11.81 -18.27 6.33
N ASP A 53 12.93 -18.84 6.77
CA ASP A 53 13.19 -20.28 6.70
C ASP A 53 12.20 -21.09 7.54
N GLN A 54 11.84 -20.62 8.74
CA GLN A 54 10.80 -21.23 9.56
C GLN A 54 9.45 -21.24 8.86
N LEU A 55 9.09 -20.15 8.19
CA LEU A 55 7.83 -20.03 7.45
C LEU A 55 7.81 -20.95 6.22
N HIS A 56 8.93 -21.02 5.49
CA HIS A 56 9.11 -21.97 4.38
C HIS A 56 9.07 -23.44 4.83
N PHE A 57 9.70 -23.77 5.96
CA PHE A 57 9.63 -25.09 6.56
C PHE A 57 8.19 -25.49 6.90
N TRP A 58 7.44 -24.57 7.52
CA TRP A 58 6.04 -24.80 7.86
C TRP A 58 5.16 -25.03 6.62
N LEU A 59 5.35 -24.22 5.57
CA LEU A 59 4.66 -24.38 4.28
C LEU A 59 5.00 -25.72 3.61
N ARG A 60 6.26 -26.18 3.69
CA ARG A 60 6.68 -27.46 3.12
C ARG A 60 6.06 -28.65 3.86
N LYS A 61 6.00 -28.58 5.20
CA LYS A 61 5.40 -29.63 6.04
C LYS A 61 3.89 -29.76 5.77
N ARG A 62 3.19 -28.64 5.56
CA ARG A 62 1.77 -28.63 5.19
C ARG A 62 1.54 -29.26 3.81
N LYS A 63 2.37 -28.90 2.82
CA LYS A 63 2.28 -29.49 1.47
C LYS A 63 2.54 -31.01 1.45
N GLN A 64 3.29 -31.54 2.42
CA GLN A 64 3.44 -32.99 2.59
C GLN A 64 2.18 -33.62 3.18
N GLY A 65 1.58 -33.00 4.21
CA GLY A 65 0.30 -33.46 4.77
C GLY A 65 -0.84 -33.45 3.75
N ASP A 66 -0.92 -32.42 2.90
CA ASP A 66 -1.96 -32.31 1.87
C ASP A 66 -1.79 -33.41 0.79
N LYS A 67 -0.55 -33.81 0.46
CA LYS A 67 -0.28 -34.92 -0.47
C LYS A 67 -0.65 -36.28 0.09
N GLU A 68 -0.47 -36.50 1.39
CA GLU A 68 -0.87 -37.75 2.05
C GLU A 68 -2.40 -37.84 2.11
N LYS A 69 -3.07 -36.71 2.37
CA LYS A 69 -4.54 -36.64 2.41
C LYS A 69 -5.19 -36.80 1.03
N GLU A 70 -4.63 -36.18 -0.02
CA GLU A 70 -5.10 -36.35 -1.41
C GLU A 70 -4.92 -37.80 -1.91
N LYS A 71 -3.94 -38.54 -1.35
CA LYS A 71 -3.76 -39.96 -1.66
C LYS A 71 -4.82 -40.83 -0.98
N GLU A 72 -5.18 -40.54 0.28
CA GLU A 72 -6.27 -41.26 0.97
C GLU A 72 -7.65 -40.97 0.36
N GLU A 73 -7.90 -39.74 -0.08
CA GLU A 73 -9.19 -39.36 -0.66
C GLU A 73 -9.41 -39.98 -2.06
N LYS A 74 -8.34 -40.12 -2.86
CA LYS A 74 -8.38 -40.85 -4.15
C LYS A 74 -8.67 -42.34 -4.00
N ASP A 75 -8.32 -42.96 -2.88
CA ASP A 75 -8.65 -44.35 -2.61
C ASP A 75 -10.13 -44.52 -2.17
N PHE A 76 -10.81 -43.44 -1.76
CA PHE A 76 -12.21 -43.45 -1.34
C PHE A 76 -13.19 -43.02 -2.45
N GLU A 77 -12.76 -42.15 -3.37
CA GLU A 77 -13.62 -41.58 -4.42
C GLU A 77 -13.88 -42.51 -5.63
N SER A 78 -13.21 -43.66 -5.71
CA SER A 78 -13.49 -44.65 -6.77
C SER A 78 -14.82 -45.42 -6.61
N GLU A 79 -15.60 -45.17 -5.55
CA GLU A 79 -16.84 -45.91 -5.27
C GLU A 79 -18.14 -45.11 -5.46
N ALA A 80 -18.07 -43.82 -5.79
CA ALA A 80 -19.25 -42.94 -5.80
C ALA A 80 -19.40 -42.10 -7.09
N GLN A 81 -19.63 -42.75 -8.23
CA GLN A 81 -20.07 -42.07 -9.45
C GLN A 81 -21.27 -42.78 -10.09
N ASN A 82 -22.48 -42.50 -9.58
CA ASN A 82 -23.71 -42.59 -10.37
C ASN A 82 -24.80 -41.64 -9.81
N SER A 83 -25.51 -40.97 -10.72
CA SER A 83 -26.55 -39.92 -10.52
C SER A 83 -26.01 -38.52 -10.15
N GLY A 84 -26.51 -37.41 -10.67
CA GLY A 84 -27.66 -37.15 -11.54
C GLY A 84 -27.87 -35.63 -11.67
N ASP A 85 -28.62 -35.28 -12.72
CA ASP A 85 -28.94 -33.97 -13.28
C ASP A 85 -29.49 -32.85 -12.37
N ALA A 86 -29.41 -31.63 -12.94
CA ALA A 86 -30.49 -30.62 -13.05
C ALA A 86 -30.21 -29.21 -12.47
N SER A 87 -29.97 -28.28 -13.39
CA SER A 87 -30.72 -27.04 -13.64
C SER A 87 -31.25 -26.20 -12.46
N THR A 88 -30.92 -24.91 -12.40
CA THR A 88 -31.92 -23.80 -12.47
C THR A 88 -31.29 -22.40 -12.53
N ARG A 89 -31.98 -21.52 -13.28
CA ARG A 89 -31.74 -20.10 -13.54
C ARG A 89 -32.39 -19.22 -12.45
N ALA A 90 -31.90 -17.99 -12.23
CA ALA A 90 -32.75 -16.81 -12.01
C ALA A 90 -31.98 -15.47 -12.06
N ASP A 91 -32.60 -14.52 -12.76
CA ASP A 91 -32.28 -13.09 -12.95
C ASP A 91 -32.38 -12.24 -11.67
N SER A 92 -31.68 -11.10 -11.64
CA SER A 92 -32.06 -9.96 -10.78
C SER A 92 -31.52 -8.62 -11.30
N SER A 93 -32.44 -7.85 -11.85
CA SER A 93 -32.31 -6.48 -12.35
C SER A 93 -32.17 -5.47 -11.21
N THR A 94 -31.17 -4.58 -11.25
CA THR A 94 -30.99 -3.51 -10.26
C THR A 94 -31.02 -2.13 -10.94
N SER A 95 -31.82 -1.22 -10.38
CA SER A 95 -32.17 0.10 -10.91
C SER A 95 -31.10 1.16 -10.62
N HIS A 96 -30.87 2.07 -11.58
CA HIS A 96 -29.94 3.19 -11.49
C HIS A 96 -30.68 4.48 -11.11
N GLY A 97 -30.39 5.04 -9.94
CA GLY A 97 -30.84 6.35 -9.49
C GLY A 97 -29.84 7.46 -9.89
N SER A 98 -30.25 8.33 -10.80
CA SER A 98 -29.50 9.53 -11.20
C SER A 98 -29.68 10.65 -10.19
N GLN A 99 -28.57 11.12 -9.59
CA GLN A 99 -28.57 12.35 -8.79
C GLN A 99 -27.89 13.49 -9.56
N SER A 100 -28.66 14.57 -9.72
CA SER A 100 -28.33 15.82 -10.39
C SER A 100 -27.55 16.73 -9.44
N TRP A 101 -26.40 17.21 -9.88
CA TRP A 101 -25.54 18.12 -9.13
C TRP A 101 -25.58 19.51 -9.78
N SER A 102 -26.23 20.47 -9.13
CA SER A 102 -26.29 21.86 -9.58
C SER A 102 -25.04 22.62 -9.14
N LEU A 103 -24.27 23.08 -10.12
CA LEU A 103 -23.11 23.96 -9.97
C LEU A 103 -23.56 25.39 -9.64
N ARG A 104 -23.07 25.94 -8.53
CA ARG A 104 -23.22 27.34 -8.16
C ARG A 104 -21.85 28.01 -8.25
N SER A 105 -21.69 28.94 -9.18
CA SER A 105 -20.46 29.69 -9.42
C SER A 105 -20.34 30.89 -8.46
N PRO A 106 -19.22 31.06 -7.74
CA PRO A 106 -18.92 32.30 -7.03
C PRO A 106 -18.22 33.30 -7.96
N SER A 107 -18.68 34.55 -7.93
CA SER A 107 -18.12 35.70 -8.64
C SER A 107 -16.80 36.11 -7.97
N ALA A 108 -15.70 36.08 -8.72
CA ALA A 108 -14.37 36.43 -8.25
C ALA A 108 -14.17 37.95 -8.23
N SER A 109 -13.73 38.50 -7.10
CA SER A 109 -13.18 39.85 -6.96
C SER A 109 -11.67 39.73 -6.75
N GLU A 110 -10.89 40.07 -7.77
CA GLU A 110 -9.43 40.06 -7.77
C GLU A 110 -8.88 41.12 -6.80
N SER A 111 -8.16 40.67 -5.79
CA SER A 111 -7.28 41.50 -4.97
C SER A 111 -5.88 40.87 -5.00
N GLN A 112 -4.96 41.59 -5.65
CA GLN A 112 -3.56 41.19 -5.80
C GLN A 112 -2.84 41.46 -4.48
N SER A 113 -2.51 40.41 -3.73
CA SER A 113 -1.61 40.46 -2.57
C SER A 113 -0.36 39.65 -2.88
N GLU A 114 0.78 40.20 -2.44
CA GLU A 114 2.14 39.69 -2.64
C GLU A 114 2.28 38.20 -2.26
N PRO A 115 3.20 37.46 -2.91
CA PRO A 115 3.37 36.03 -2.67
C PRO A 115 4.07 35.81 -1.33
N GLU A 116 3.28 35.80 -0.25
CA GLU A 116 3.73 35.21 1.00
C GLU A 116 4.19 33.78 0.68
N THR A 117 5.44 33.48 1.01
CA THR A 117 5.97 32.12 0.98
C THR A 117 5.06 31.27 1.86
N PHE A 118 4.07 30.63 1.23
CA PHE A 118 3.14 29.68 1.83
C PHE A 118 3.99 28.57 2.43
N LEU A 119 4.33 28.71 3.71
CA LEU A 119 4.82 27.62 4.53
C LEU A 119 3.78 26.52 4.37
N ALA A 120 4.17 25.40 3.76
CA ALA A 120 3.26 24.30 3.49
C ALA A 120 2.58 23.91 4.80
N GLU A 121 1.31 24.30 4.96
CA GLU A 121 0.58 24.05 6.20
C GLU A 121 0.49 22.55 6.40
N PHE A 122 1.07 22.07 7.50
CA PHE A 122 0.90 20.70 7.96
C PHE A 122 -0.59 20.45 8.17
N SER A 123 -1.10 19.41 7.52
CA SER A 123 -2.47 18.93 7.71
C SER A 123 -2.53 17.73 8.66
N LEU A 124 -3.68 17.45 9.26
CA LEU A 124 -3.91 16.22 10.03
C LEU A 124 -3.57 14.96 9.22
N GLY A 125 -3.87 14.95 7.93
CA GLY A 125 -3.53 13.85 7.03
C GLY A 125 -2.02 13.64 6.83
N SER A 126 -1.19 14.62 7.19
CA SER A 126 0.27 14.56 7.07
C SER A 126 0.95 13.82 8.22
N LEU A 127 0.20 13.46 9.27
CA LEU A 127 0.74 12.71 10.42
C LEU A 127 1.27 11.33 9.99
N GLY A 128 2.50 11.00 10.39
CA GLY A 128 3.19 9.76 10.02
C GLY A 128 3.77 9.73 8.60
N HIS A 129 3.94 10.89 7.95
CA HIS A 129 4.61 10.99 6.64
C HIS A 129 6.08 10.53 6.74
N PRO A 130 6.64 9.81 5.75
CA PRO A 130 6.03 9.42 4.46
C PRO A 130 5.37 8.02 4.45
N GLU A 131 5.59 7.20 5.47
CA GLU A 131 5.26 5.75 5.40
C GLU A 131 3.82 5.43 5.81
N VAL A 132 3.29 6.16 6.80
CA VAL A 132 2.00 5.85 7.45
C VAL A 132 0.97 6.97 7.25
N CYS A 133 1.33 8.10 6.64
CA CYS A 133 0.39 9.21 6.41
C CYS A 133 -0.80 8.82 5.53
N HIS A 134 -1.79 9.72 5.50
CA HIS A 134 -2.92 9.58 4.61
C HIS A 134 -2.51 9.75 3.13
N ARG A 135 -3.44 9.46 2.23
CA ARG A 135 -3.24 9.66 0.80
C ARG A 135 -2.95 11.15 0.51
N PRO A 136 -2.10 11.48 -0.48
CA PRO A 136 -1.87 12.86 -0.88
C PRO A 136 -3.18 13.60 -1.22
N CYS A 137 -3.26 14.86 -0.80
CA CYS A 137 -4.38 15.74 -1.07
C CYS A 137 -4.34 16.23 -2.52
N VAL A 138 -5.35 15.83 -3.30
CA VAL A 138 -5.45 16.21 -4.72
C VAL A 138 -5.72 17.70 -4.93
N ASN A 139 -6.33 18.38 -3.96
CA ASN A 139 -6.59 19.81 -4.04
C ASN A 139 -5.35 20.62 -3.72
N PHE A 140 -4.64 20.25 -2.64
CA PHE A 140 -3.35 20.85 -2.30
C PHE A 140 -2.32 20.65 -3.41
N ALA A 141 -2.26 19.45 -4.02
CA ALA A 141 -1.39 19.17 -5.16
C ALA A 141 -1.69 20.05 -6.40
N LYS A 142 -2.89 20.64 -6.51
CA LYS A 142 -3.26 21.62 -7.56
C LYS A 142 -2.93 23.06 -7.18
N GLY A 143 -2.41 23.30 -5.98
CA GLY A 143 -1.98 24.60 -5.47
C GLY A 143 -2.79 25.14 -4.30
N PHE A 144 -4.03 24.66 -4.07
CA PHE A 144 -4.87 25.20 -2.99
C PHE A 144 -5.84 24.16 -2.41
N CYS A 145 -5.84 24.04 -1.08
CA CYS A 145 -6.81 23.22 -0.35
C CYS A 145 -7.60 24.09 0.63
N ALA A 146 -8.91 24.24 0.40
CA ALA A 146 -9.77 25.06 1.25
C ALA A 146 -9.91 24.56 2.70
N ALA A 147 -9.55 23.29 2.98
CA ALA A 147 -9.57 22.74 4.33
C ALA A 147 -8.34 23.14 5.17
N GLY A 148 -7.26 23.63 4.55
CA GLY A 148 -6.03 24.02 5.24
C GLY A 148 -5.48 22.91 6.14
N SER A 149 -5.09 23.28 7.36
CA SER A 149 -4.58 22.37 8.40
C SER A 149 -5.56 21.29 8.86
N SER A 150 -6.88 21.49 8.68
CA SER A 150 -7.92 20.50 9.04
C SER A 150 -8.12 19.39 7.99
N CYS A 151 -7.36 19.40 6.89
CA CYS A 151 -7.49 18.39 5.85
C CYS A 151 -7.06 16.98 6.32
N ASP A 152 -7.91 15.98 6.13
CA ASP A 152 -7.60 14.57 6.40
C ASP A 152 -6.61 13.93 5.40
N TYR A 153 -6.20 14.68 4.37
CA TYR A 153 -5.26 14.22 3.36
C TYR A 153 -3.90 14.87 3.55
N CYS A 154 -2.83 14.18 3.15
CA CYS A 154 -1.46 14.66 3.33
C CYS A 154 -1.18 15.85 2.38
N HIS A 155 -0.68 16.95 2.94
CA HIS A 155 -0.25 18.14 2.18
C HIS A 155 1.25 18.13 1.89
N LEU A 156 2.02 17.28 2.57
CA LEU A 156 3.45 17.18 2.34
C LEU A 156 3.77 16.60 0.96
N SER A 157 4.89 17.03 0.40
CA SER A 157 5.39 16.51 -0.87
C SER A 157 5.68 15.03 -0.74
N HIS A 158 4.88 14.22 -1.43
CA HIS A 158 5.23 12.83 -1.66
C HIS A 158 6.23 12.79 -2.79
N VAL A 159 7.52 12.87 -2.44
CA VAL A 159 8.61 12.58 -3.39
C VAL A 159 8.23 11.29 -4.07
N GLU A 160 8.13 11.35 -5.40
CA GLU A 160 7.53 10.34 -6.26
C GLU A 160 8.12 8.95 -5.98
N THR A 161 7.67 8.27 -4.93
CA THR A 161 7.55 6.82 -4.99
C THR A 161 6.52 6.65 -6.08
N PRO A 162 6.93 6.28 -7.31
CA PRO A 162 6.03 6.26 -8.44
C PRO A 162 4.85 5.43 -7.98
N LEU A 163 3.67 6.07 -7.87
CA LEU A 163 2.45 5.41 -7.42
C LEU A 163 2.40 4.12 -8.20
N VAL A 164 2.64 3.00 -7.50
CA VAL A 164 2.93 1.74 -8.17
C VAL A 164 1.62 1.36 -8.83
N THR A 165 1.50 1.75 -10.09
CA THR A 165 0.23 1.72 -10.79
C THR A 165 0.05 0.26 -11.14
N ALA A 166 -0.99 -0.34 -10.58
CA ALA A 166 -1.24 -1.75 -10.84
C ALA A 166 -1.54 -1.93 -12.33
N ASN A 167 -0.64 -2.65 -13.02
CA ASN A 167 -0.87 -3.06 -14.41
C ASN A 167 -2.20 -3.81 -14.52
N LYS A 168 -2.78 -3.84 -15.74
CA LYS A 168 -4.07 -4.52 -15.99
C LYS A 168 -4.08 -5.95 -15.43
N GLU A 169 -3.01 -6.71 -15.69
CA GLU A 169 -2.87 -8.08 -15.18
C GLU A 169 -2.84 -8.15 -13.65
N LEU A 170 -2.07 -7.28 -12.99
CA LEU A 170 -2.00 -7.26 -11.53
C LEU A 170 -3.34 -6.87 -10.90
N ARG A 171 -4.12 -5.99 -11.55
CA ARG A 171 -5.48 -5.67 -11.10
C ARG A 171 -6.38 -6.90 -11.11
N VAL A 172 -6.28 -7.74 -12.14
CA VAL A 172 -7.01 -9.02 -12.21
C VAL A 172 -6.56 -9.96 -11.08
N ILE A 173 -5.24 -10.08 -10.86
CA ILE A 173 -4.69 -10.89 -9.75
C ILE A 173 -5.22 -10.40 -8.40
N LEU A 174 -5.17 -9.08 -8.13
CA LEU A 174 -5.69 -8.49 -6.88
C LEU A 174 -7.20 -8.68 -6.71
N GLN A 175 -7.96 -8.73 -7.80
CA GLN A 175 -9.40 -8.98 -7.76
C GLN A 175 -9.71 -10.44 -7.44
N GLN A 176 -8.96 -11.38 -8.02
CA GLN A 176 -9.12 -12.83 -7.85
C GLN A 176 -8.53 -13.37 -6.55
N ALA A 177 -7.49 -12.71 -6.01
CA ALA A 177 -6.85 -13.11 -4.77
C ALA A 177 -7.86 -13.15 -3.60
N THR A 178 -7.76 -14.23 -2.82
CA THR A 178 -8.53 -14.37 -1.57
C THR A 178 -8.02 -13.39 -0.52
N GLU A 179 -8.81 -13.17 0.55
CA GLU A 179 -8.35 -12.39 1.71
C GLU A 179 -7.06 -12.99 2.29
N PHE A 180 -7.01 -14.32 2.42
CA PHE A 180 -5.84 -15.03 2.93
C PHE A 180 -4.59 -14.76 2.08
N ASP A 181 -4.71 -14.89 0.76
CA ASP A 181 -3.58 -14.69 -0.15
C ASP A 181 -3.03 -13.25 -0.07
N LEU A 182 -3.91 -12.25 -0.05
CA LEU A 182 -3.48 -10.85 0.06
C LEU A 182 -2.87 -10.55 1.43
N LEU A 183 -3.50 -11.03 2.50
CA LEU A 183 -3.06 -10.75 3.87
C LEU A 183 -1.71 -11.43 4.17
N SER A 184 -1.50 -12.66 3.70
CA SER A 184 -0.24 -13.38 3.88
C SER A 184 0.95 -12.62 3.29
N VAL A 185 0.78 -12.07 2.09
CA VAL A 185 1.81 -11.28 1.40
C VAL A 185 1.94 -9.90 2.05
N ALA A 186 0.83 -9.24 2.37
CA ALA A 186 0.83 -7.92 2.99
C ALA A 186 1.52 -7.91 4.36
N VAL A 187 1.26 -8.90 5.22
CA VAL A 187 1.88 -9.03 6.55
C VAL A 187 3.40 -9.14 6.43
N LYS A 188 3.90 -10.04 5.57
CA LYS A 188 5.33 -10.20 5.30
C LYS A 188 6.01 -8.87 4.93
N HIS A 189 5.42 -8.13 3.99
CA HIS A 189 5.97 -6.84 3.54
C HIS A 189 5.78 -5.73 4.58
N ALA A 190 4.72 -5.76 5.38
CA ALA A 190 4.48 -4.77 6.43
C ALA A 190 5.56 -4.87 7.53
N TRP A 191 5.91 -6.09 7.96
CA TRP A 191 7.02 -6.33 8.90
C TRP A 191 8.35 -5.83 8.35
N THR A 192 8.68 -6.25 7.13
CA THR A 192 9.93 -5.86 6.46
C THR A 192 10.02 -4.34 6.34
N ARG A 193 8.94 -3.69 5.89
CA ARG A 193 8.87 -2.24 5.73
C ARG A 193 9.02 -1.48 7.05
N ALA A 194 8.31 -1.90 8.09
CA ALA A 194 8.35 -1.23 9.39
C ALA A 194 9.75 -1.28 9.99
N ALA A 195 10.47 -2.39 9.78
CA ALA A 195 11.84 -2.52 10.23
C ALA A 195 12.84 -1.73 9.38
N ASP A 196 12.75 -1.82 8.05
CA ASP A 196 13.63 -1.08 7.13
C ASP A 196 13.56 0.44 7.36
N LYS A 197 12.41 0.91 7.82
CA LYS A 197 12.12 2.32 8.10
C LYS A 197 12.27 2.69 9.58
N GLY A 198 12.66 1.75 10.44
CA GLY A 198 12.98 2.01 11.84
C GLY A 198 11.78 2.32 12.75
N PHE A 199 10.56 1.91 12.39
CA PHE A 199 9.36 2.10 13.21
C PHE A 199 8.69 0.79 13.65
N LEU A 200 9.42 -0.33 13.57
CA LEU A 200 8.88 -1.65 13.90
C LEU A 200 8.32 -1.72 15.33
N GLU A 201 9.05 -1.19 16.32
CA GLU A 201 8.61 -1.23 17.71
C GLU A 201 7.34 -0.40 17.93
N LYS A 202 7.30 0.83 17.39
CA LYS A 202 6.09 1.67 17.40
C LYS A 202 4.89 0.96 16.74
N ALA A 203 5.11 0.22 15.65
CA ALA A 203 4.06 -0.55 14.98
C ALA A 203 3.56 -1.76 15.80
N LYS A 204 4.44 -2.40 16.58
CA LYS A 204 4.08 -3.46 17.54
C LYS A 204 3.32 -2.91 18.73
N GLU A 205 3.78 -1.79 19.30
CA GLU A 205 3.11 -1.10 20.41
C GLU A 205 1.69 -0.68 20.04
N ALA A 206 1.51 -0.16 18.82
CA ALA A 206 0.20 0.16 18.25
C ALA A 206 -0.65 -1.10 17.90
N LYS A 207 -0.09 -2.31 18.02
CA LYS A 207 -0.71 -3.62 17.73
C LYS A 207 -1.15 -3.82 16.27
N VAL A 208 -0.71 -2.95 15.35
CA VAL A 208 -1.12 -3.04 13.92
C VAL A 208 -0.70 -4.38 13.33
N LEU A 209 0.56 -4.77 13.51
CA LEU A 209 1.11 -6.01 12.95
C LEU A 209 0.48 -7.25 13.60
N THR A 210 0.31 -7.23 14.92
CA THR A 210 -0.32 -8.32 15.69
C THR A 210 -1.75 -8.59 15.23
N LEU A 211 -2.56 -7.54 15.04
CA LEU A 211 -3.94 -7.69 14.58
C LEU A 211 -4.02 -8.34 13.18
N LEU A 212 -3.08 -8.04 12.29
CA LEU A 212 -3.03 -8.65 10.97
C LEU A 212 -2.59 -10.12 11.03
N GLU A 213 -1.59 -10.44 11.85
CA GLU A 213 -1.13 -11.82 12.08
C GLU A 213 -2.24 -12.69 12.68
N GLU A 214 -2.95 -12.20 13.68
CA GLU A 214 -4.09 -12.91 14.29
C GLU A 214 -5.18 -13.19 13.26
N ARG A 215 -5.49 -12.23 12.39
CA ARG A 215 -6.46 -12.43 11.31
C ARG A 215 -5.97 -13.46 10.31
N LEU A 216 -4.69 -13.40 9.93
CA LEU A 216 -4.08 -14.38 9.03
C LEU A 216 -4.17 -15.79 9.62
N GLN A 217 -3.91 -15.94 10.92
CA GLN A 217 -4.01 -17.22 11.63
C GLN A 217 -5.45 -17.76 11.61
N ARG A 218 -6.46 -16.92 11.86
CA ARG A 218 -7.88 -17.32 11.77
C ARG A 218 -8.31 -17.76 10.37
N LEU A 219 -7.70 -17.20 9.32
CA LEU A 219 -7.97 -17.58 7.93
C LEU A 219 -7.22 -18.86 7.53
N LEU A 220 -6.04 -19.10 8.10
CA LEU A 220 -5.20 -20.28 7.81
C LEU A 220 -5.91 -21.62 8.09
N GLU A 221 -6.82 -21.60 9.08
CA GLU A 221 -7.64 -22.74 9.48
C GLU A 221 -8.82 -23.00 8.53
N LYS A 222 -9.25 -21.97 7.78
CA LYS A 222 -10.50 -21.99 7.02
C LYS A 222 -10.32 -22.07 5.52
N THR A 223 -9.14 -21.73 5.01
CA THR A 223 -8.97 -21.45 3.59
C THR A 223 -7.72 -22.11 3.05
N GLU A 224 -7.86 -22.74 1.90
CA GLU A 224 -6.75 -23.23 1.09
C GLU A 224 -6.19 -22.11 0.22
N THR A 225 -4.87 -22.11 0.02
CA THR A 225 -4.22 -21.17 -0.90
C THR A 225 -4.75 -21.37 -2.32
N SER A 226 -5.34 -20.34 -2.90
CA SER A 226 -5.93 -20.40 -4.24
C SER A 226 -5.00 -19.84 -5.33
N LEU A 227 -4.06 -18.96 -4.98
CA LEU A 227 -3.21 -18.32 -5.98
C LEU A 227 -2.11 -19.24 -6.53
N SER A 228 -1.97 -19.23 -7.86
CA SER A 228 -0.82 -19.81 -8.55
C SER A 228 0.50 -19.18 -8.07
N PRO A 229 1.60 -19.96 -7.92
CA PRO A 229 2.91 -19.43 -7.53
C PRO A 229 3.41 -18.27 -8.41
N LYS A 230 3.05 -18.28 -9.71
CA LYS A 230 3.38 -17.20 -10.64
C LYS A 230 2.69 -15.88 -10.27
N HIS A 231 1.43 -15.95 -9.86
CA HIS A 231 0.66 -14.77 -9.42
C HIS A 231 1.17 -14.27 -8.07
N GLN A 232 1.50 -15.19 -7.16
CA GLN A 232 2.10 -14.84 -5.87
C GLN A 232 3.40 -14.06 -6.05
N GLY A 233 4.31 -14.50 -6.92
CA GLY A 233 5.56 -13.77 -7.20
C GLY A 233 5.37 -12.40 -7.88
N LYS A 234 4.25 -12.16 -8.58
CA LYS A 234 3.89 -10.83 -9.08
C LYS A 234 3.38 -9.93 -7.96
N LEU A 235 2.54 -10.48 -7.07
CA LEU A 235 2.03 -9.78 -5.91
C LEU A 235 3.14 -9.39 -4.94
N ASP A 236 4.08 -10.30 -4.68
CA ASP A 236 5.23 -10.09 -3.81
C ASP A 236 6.06 -8.90 -4.29
N ARG A 237 6.42 -8.87 -5.58
CA ARG A 237 7.21 -7.76 -6.17
C ARG A 237 6.46 -6.43 -6.16
N PHE A 238 5.13 -6.47 -6.27
CA PHE A 238 4.30 -5.27 -6.21
C PHE A 238 4.23 -4.70 -4.80
N MET A 239 3.87 -5.53 -3.82
CA MET A 239 3.76 -5.13 -2.41
C MET A 239 5.12 -4.71 -1.84
N ALA A 240 6.22 -5.32 -2.28
CA ALA A 240 7.57 -4.89 -1.92
C ALA A 240 7.90 -3.43 -2.29
N LYS A 241 7.13 -2.79 -3.18
CA LYS A 241 7.33 -1.38 -3.56
C LYS A 241 6.34 -0.42 -2.88
N MET A 242 5.35 -0.95 -2.18
CA MET A 242 4.30 -0.13 -1.58
C MET A 242 4.71 0.48 -0.24
N PRO A 243 4.25 1.70 0.08
CA PRO A 243 4.39 2.25 1.42
C PRO A 243 3.55 1.45 2.42
N PHE A 244 3.89 1.56 3.70
CA PHE A 244 3.21 0.84 4.77
C PHE A 244 1.69 1.12 4.79
N SER A 245 1.28 2.38 4.65
CA SER A 245 -0.14 2.76 4.56
C SER A 245 -0.87 2.08 3.39
N GLY A 246 -0.20 1.92 2.26
CA GLY A 246 -0.73 1.21 1.10
C GLY A 246 -0.95 -0.28 1.39
N LEU A 247 -0.01 -0.93 2.08
CA LEU A 247 -0.13 -2.33 2.47
C LEU A 247 -1.35 -2.54 3.38
N MET A 248 -1.55 -1.65 4.35
CA MET A 248 -2.72 -1.68 5.24
C MET A 248 -4.03 -1.51 4.45
N GLY A 249 -4.07 -0.53 3.53
CA GLY A 249 -5.24 -0.31 2.69
C GLY A 249 -5.60 -1.52 1.83
N LEU A 250 -4.61 -2.25 1.29
CA LEU A 250 -4.85 -3.49 0.53
C LEU A 250 -5.32 -4.63 1.43
N ALA A 251 -4.68 -4.83 2.58
CA ALA A 251 -5.06 -5.89 3.53
C ALA A 251 -6.52 -5.75 3.99
N LEU A 252 -6.97 -4.51 4.20
CA LEU A 252 -8.32 -4.23 4.69
C LEU A 252 -9.42 -4.28 3.61
N ARG A 253 -9.06 -4.15 2.33
CA ARG A 253 -10.05 -4.04 1.24
C ARG A 253 -10.93 -5.29 1.08
N LYS A 254 -10.38 -6.47 1.35
CA LYS A 254 -11.06 -7.76 1.18
C LYS A 254 -11.55 -8.35 2.50
N SER A 255 -11.31 -7.68 3.63
CA SER A 255 -11.79 -8.14 4.93
C SER A 255 -13.32 -8.08 4.97
N GLN A 256 -13.94 -9.22 5.27
CA GLN A 256 -15.38 -9.30 5.52
C GLN A 256 -15.73 -8.90 6.96
N ASP A 257 -14.73 -8.81 7.83
CA ASP A 257 -14.88 -8.53 9.25
C ASP A 257 -14.74 -7.02 9.51
N GLY A 258 -15.89 -6.35 9.60
CA GLY A 258 -15.96 -4.91 9.86
C GLY A 258 -15.36 -4.52 11.23
N SER A 259 -15.47 -5.41 12.23
CA SER A 259 -14.90 -5.16 13.56
C SER A 259 -13.37 -5.18 13.50
N HIS A 260 -12.79 -6.21 12.88
CA HIS A 260 -11.35 -6.29 12.66
C HIS A 260 -10.82 -5.10 11.87
N THR A 261 -11.56 -4.70 10.81
CA THR A 261 -11.19 -3.54 9.99
C THR A 261 -11.17 -2.24 10.81
N ALA A 262 -12.14 -2.03 11.70
CA ALA A 262 -12.17 -0.87 12.58
C ALA A 262 -11.00 -0.88 13.58
N MET A 263 -10.69 -2.04 14.16
CA MET A 263 -9.55 -2.19 15.09
C MET A 263 -8.21 -1.87 14.42
N VAL A 264 -7.97 -2.40 13.21
CA VAL A 264 -6.73 -2.12 12.48
C VAL A 264 -6.64 -0.64 12.09
N LYS A 265 -7.74 0.00 11.68
CA LYS A 265 -7.75 1.44 11.40
C LYS A 265 -7.38 2.27 12.63
N ALA A 266 -8.01 2.00 13.77
CA ALA A 266 -7.70 2.68 15.02
C ALA A 266 -6.23 2.48 15.45
N ALA A 267 -5.70 1.27 15.29
CA ALA A 267 -4.30 0.95 15.53
C ALA A 267 -3.36 1.75 14.60
N VAL A 268 -3.69 1.87 13.31
CA VAL A 268 -2.92 2.68 12.36
C VAL A 268 -2.96 4.17 12.71
N ASP A 269 -4.10 4.69 13.17
CA ASP A 269 -4.22 6.09 13.59
C ASP A 269 -3.42 6.39 14.86
N SER A 270 -3.38 5.44 15.80
CA SER A 270 -2.47 5.50 16.95
C SER A 270 -1.00 5.51 16.51
N LEU A 271 -0.62 4.66 15.55
CA LEU A 271 0.74 4.63 15.00
C LEU A 271 1.12 5.96 14.33
N ARG A 272 0.22 6.60 13.57
CA ARG A 272 0.46 7.92 12.96
C ARG A 272 0.77 8.99 14.00
N SER A 273 0.01 8.98 15.09
CA SER A 273 0.19 9.92 16.21
C SER A 273 1.55 9.74 16.88
N ASN A 274 1.98 8.49 17.08
CA ASN A 274 3.28 8.17 17.71
C ASN A 274 4.49 8.45 16.81
N LEU A 275 4.32 8.51 15.49
CA LEU A 275 5.40 8.81 14.55
C LEU A 275 5.62 10.30 14.31
N SER A 276 4.67 11.13 14.70
CA SER A 276 4.73 12.58 14.52
C SER A 276 5.33 13.32 15.73
N GLN A 277 5.66 12.57 16.79
CA GLN A 277 6.40 13.02 17.99
C GLN A 277 7.88 12.65 17.86
#